data_AF-A0A538G3R4-F1
#
_entry.id   AF-A0A538G3R4-F1
#
_cell.length_a   1.000
_cell.length_b   1.000
_cell.length_c   1.000
_cell.angle_alpha   90.00
_cell.angle_beta   90.00
_cell.angle_gamma   90.00
#
_symmetry.space_group_name_H-M   'P 1'
#
loop_
_entity.id
_entity.type
_entity.pdbx_description
1 polymer ?
#
loop_
_entity_poly.entity_id
_entity_poly.type
_entity_poly.pdbx_seq_one_letter_code
_entity_poly.pdbx_strand_id
1 'polypeptide(L)'
;MSARVSISQITTVSASFADDLDAYRAAGADGIGIWEFKLAEDSLERFRQSGLVAATAVPAVPSVLPLPLMEGPEDPEERVAAIRAGIRRLAPFEPP
;
A
#
# COMPACT_ATOMS: atom_id res chain seq x y z
N MET A 1 -23.29 14.59 6.32
CA MET A 1 -22.06 14.07 5.70
C MET A 1 -21.82 12.68 6.28
N SER A 2 -21.65 11.67 5.43
CA SER A 2 -21.12 10.37 5.91
C SER A 2 -19.63 10.54 6.21
N ALA A 3 -19.11 9.86 7.23
CA ALA A 3 -17.68 9.83 7.50
C ALA A 3 -16.96 9.10 6.36
N ARG A 4 -15.76 9.57 5.97
CA ARG A 4 -14.93 8.84 5.00
C ARG A 4 -14.28 7.64 5.69
N VAL A 5 -14.29 6.48 5.03
CA VAL A 5 -13.70 5.24 5.54
C VAL A 5 -12.67 4.70 4.56
N SER A 6 -11.53 4.27 5.08
CA SER A 6 -10.51 3.56 4.31
C SER A 6 -10.09 2.26 4.99
N ILE A 7 -9.70 1.26 4.20
CA ILE A 7 -9.23 -0.04 4.70
C ILE A 7 -7.76 -0.23 4.33
N SER A 8 -6.93 -0.63 5.30
CA SER A 8 -5.51 -0.90 5.09
C SER A 8 -5.31 -2.34 4.62
N GLN A 9 -4.56 -2.57 3.55
CA GLN A 9 -4.38 -3.93 3.00
C GLN A 9 -3.70 -4.92 3.94
N ILE A 10 -3.08 -4.44 5.02
CA ILE A 10 -2.53 -5.30 6.06
C ILE A 10 -3.62 -6.10 6.78
N THR A 11 -4.87 -5.63 6.82
CA THR A 11 -6.00 -6.36 7.42
C THR A 11 -6.50 -7.51 6.55
N THR A 12 -6.09 -7.55 5.27
CA THR A 12 -6.42 -8.59 4.29
C THR A 12 -5.15 -9.12 3.61
N VAL A 13 -4.10 -9.38 4.41
CA VAL A 13 -2.75 -9.71 3.92
C VAL A 13 -2.69 -10.85 2.88
N SER A 14 -3.61 -11.82 2.97
CA SER A 14 -3.67 -12.97 2.06
C SER A 14 -4.40 -12.71 0.73
N ALA A 15 -5.15 -11.62 0.62
CA ALA A 15 -5.84 -11.24 -0.62
C ALA A 15 -4.87 -10.58 -1.61
N SER A 16 -5.14 -10.66 -2.91
CA SER A 16 -4.36 -9.90 -3.89
C SER A 16 -4.69 -8.41 -3.84
N PHE A 17 -3.84 -7.56 -4.42
CA PHE A 17 -4.16 -6.12 -4.56
C PHE A 17 -5.44 -5.89 -5.36
N ALA A 18 -5.67 -6.67 -6.42
CA ALA A 18 -6.88 -6.57 -7.23
C ALA A 18 -8.14 -6.95 -6.44
N ASP A 19 -8.10 -8.05 -5.67
CA ASP A 19 -9.24 -8.48 -4.86
C ASP A 19 -9.60 -7.45 -3.79
N ASP A 20 -8.60 -6.79 -3.19
CA ASP A 20 -8.83 -5.72 -2.23
C ASP A 20 -9.56 -4.52 -2.87
N LEU A 21 -9.15 -4.10 -4.08
CA LEU A 21 -9.81 -2.98 -4.76
C LEU A 21 -11.30 -3.27 -4.97
N ASP A 22 -11.62 -4.47 -5.49
CA ASP A 22 -12.99 -4.87 -5.77
C ASP A 22 -13.81 -5.02 -4.47
N ALA A 23 -13.25 -5.70 -3.46
CA ALA A 23 -13.92 -5.92 -2.19
C ALA A 23 -14.15 -4.63 -1.41
N TYR A 24 -13.16 -3.73 -1.34
CA TYR A 24 -13.26 -2.49 -0.58
C TYR A 24 -14.24 -1.53 -1.24
N ARG A 25 -14.25 -1.47 -2.58
CA ARG A 25 -15.21 -0.69 -3.34
C ARG A 25 -16.64 -1.21 -3.16
N ALA A 26 -16.83 -2.52 -3.14
CA ALA A 26 -18.12 -3.16 -2.87
C ALA A 26 -18.59 -2.95 -1.42
N ALA A 27 -17.66 -2.88 -0.47
CA ALA A 27 -17.94 -2.56 0.93
C ALA A 27 -18.26 -1.08 1.19
N GLY A 28 -18.14 -0.22 0.17
CA GLY A 28 -18.43 1.21 0.27
C GLY A 28 -17.31 2.03 0.93
N ALA A 29 -16.08 1.52 0.94
CA ALA A 29 -14.93 2.32 1.36
C ALA A 29 -14.65 3.44 0.35
N ASP A 30 -14.16 4.58 0.85
CA ASP A 30 -13.71 5.70 0.04
C ASP A 30 -12.25 5.54 -0.37
N GLY A 31 -11.45 4.82 0.42
CA GLY A 31 -10.02 4.69 0.18
C GLY A 31 -9.36 3.40 0.65
N ILE A 32 -8.09 3.27 0.29
CA ILE A 32 -7.25 2.10 0.53
C ILE A 32 -5.91 2.52 1.12
N GLY A 33 -5.44 1.81 2.14
CA GLY A 33 -4.05 1.90 2.60
C GLY A 33 -3.19 0.90 1.83
N ILE A 34 -2.39 1.41 0.88
CA ILE A 34 -1.65 0.61 -0.09
C ILE A 34 -0.38 0.05 0.56
N TRP A 35 -0.09 -1.23 0.34
CA TRP A 35 1.16 -1.87 0.75
C TRP A 35 1.94 -2.35 -0.46
N GLU A 36 3.17 -1.85 -0.62
CA GLU A 36 3.99 -2.10 -1.80
C GLU A 36 4.22 -3.58 -2.09
N PHE A 37 4.37 -4.42 -1.06
CA PHE A 37 4.62 -5.85 -1.22
C PHE A 37 3.45 -6.60 -1.89
N LYS A 38 2.25 -6.00 -1.95
CA LYS A 38 1.09 -6.57 -2.63
C LYS A 38 0.98 -6.14 -4.09
N LEU A 39 1.78 -5.19 -4.54
CA LEU A 39 1.67 -4.63 -5.89
C LEU A 39 2.21 -5.60 -6.95
N ALA A 40 1.50 -5.61 -8.08
CA ALA A 40 1.88 -6.24 -9.33
C ALA A 40 2.05 -5.19 -10.43
N GLU A 41 2.52 -5.59 -11.62
CA GLU A 41 2.80 -4.69 -12.74
C GLU A 41 1.61 -3.80 -13.15
N ASP A 42 0.39 -4.33 -13.08
CA ASP A 42 -0.85 -3.65 -13.48
C ASP A 42 -1.54 -2.88 -12.32
N SER A 43 -0.94 -2.85 -11.12
CA SER A 43 -1.63 -2.33 -9.92
C SER A 43 -1.97 -0.85 -9.99
N LEU A 44 -1.10 -0.03 -10.60
CA LEU A 44 -1.38 1.41 -10.75
C LEU A 44 -2.58 1.66 -11.69
N GLU A 45 -2.70 0.90 -12.76
CA GLU A 45 -3.83 1.00 -13.69
C GLU A 45 -5.14 0.59 -13.00
N ARG A 46 -5.13 -0.58 -12.34
CA ARG A 46 -6.30 -1.06 -11.58
C ARG A 46 -6.73 -0.09 -10.49
N PHE A 47 -5.78 0.45 -9.74
CA PHE A 47 -6.06 1.44 -8.71
C PHE A 47 -6.80 2.65 -9.28
N ARG A 48 -6.31 3.22 -10.39
CA ARG A 48 -6.95 4.36 -11.07
C ARG A 48 -8.38 4.04 -11.55
N GLN A 49 -8.65 2.79 -11.91
CA GLN A 49 -9.97 2.33 -12.36
C GLN A 49 -10.92 2.00 -11.20
N SER A 50 -10.41 1.75 -9.99
CA SER A 50 -11.21 1.31 -8.83
C SER A 50 -12.16 2.37 -8.27
N GLY A 51 -11.81 3.65 -8.47
CA GLY A 51 -12.51 4.79 -7.86
C GLY A 51 -12.22 4.98 -6.36
N LEU A 52 -11.30 4.21 -5.77
CA LEU A 52 -10.78 4.42 -4.42
C LEU A 52 -9.68 5.48 -4.43
N VAL A 53 -9.53 6.22 -3.33
CA VAL A 53 -8.37 7.08 -3.10
C VAL A 53 -7.29 6.38 -2.29
N ALA A 54 -6.02 6.72 -2.50
CA ALA A 54 -4.95 6.27 -1.63
C ALA A 54 -5.07 7.03 -0.30
N ALA A 55 -5.30 6.31 0.79
CA ALA A 55 -5.32 6.88 2.14
C ALA A 55 -3.92 6.89 2.76
N THR A 56 -3.12 5.86 2.44
CA THR A 56 -1.71 5.73 2.80
C THR A 56 -1.00 4.90 1.72
N ALA A 57 0.33 4.99 1.65
CA ALA A 57 1.14 4.08 0.86
C ALA A 57 2.39 3.67 1.65
N VAL A 58 2.54 2.37 1.89
CA VAL A 58 3.57 1.81 2.77
C VAL A 58 4.61 1.06 1.93
N PRO A 59 5.89 1.50 1.94
CA PRO A 59 6.97 0.79 1.27
C PRO A 59 7.14 -0.65 1.76
N ALA A 60 7.68 -1.53 0.92
CA ALA A 60 7.92 -2.93 1.24
C ALA A 60 8.89 -3.10 2.43
N VAL A 61 9.81 -2.15 2.60
CA VAL A 61 10.62 -1.97 3.80
C VAL A 61 10.09 -0.73 4.53
N PRO A 62 9.30 -0.86 5.61
CA PRO A 62 8.59 0.27 6.21
C PRO A 62 9.25 0.84 7.47
N SER A 63 10.46 0.39 7.84
CA SER A 63 11.14 0.81 9.06
C SER A 63 12.66 0.90 8.86
N VAL A 64 13.28 1.89 9.49
CA VAL A 64 14.74 2.07 9.52
C VAL A 64 15.43 0.94 10.28
N LEU A 65 14.79 0.41 11.32
CA LEU A 65 15.29 -0.76 12.06
C LEU A 65 14.60 -2.04 11.55
N PRO A 66 15.26 -3.21 11.65
CA PRO A 66 14.67 -4.50 11.32
C PRO A 66 13.34 -4.74 12.05
N LEU A 67 12.41 -5.40 11.36
CA LEU A 67 11.10 -5.78 11.89
C LEU A 67 11.00 -7.30 11.93
N PRO A 68 10.58 -7.93 13.05
CA PRO A 68 10.56 -9.39 13.16
C PRO A 68 9.65 -10.12 12.16
N LEU A 69 8.66 -9.42 11.61
CA LEU A 69 7.60 -9.99 10.76
C LEU A 69 7.65 -9.48 9.32
N MET A 70 8.67 -8.68 8.95
CA MET A 70 8.79 -8.13 7.60
C MET A 70 10.22 -8.25 7.12
N GLU A 71 10.38 -8.81 5.93
CA GLU A 71 11.66 -8.95 5.26
C GLU A 71 12.29 -7.57 4.96
N GLY A 72 13.59 -7.59 4.76
CA GLY A 72 14.36 -6.43 4.33
C GLY A 72 15.82 -6.55 4.75
N PRO A 73 16.66 -5.59 4.35
CA PRO A 73 18.07 -5.56 4.75
C PRO A 73 18.23 -5.49 6.27
N GLU A 74 19.32 -6.06 6.79
CA GLU A 74 19.70 -5.92 8.21
C GLU A 74 20.31 -4.54 8.50
N ASP A 75 21.03 -3.97 7.53
CA ASP A 75 21.69 -2.67 7.66
C ASP A 75 20.67 -1.50 7.60
N PRO A 76 20.57 -0.66 8.64
CA PRO A 76 19.71 0.52 8.64
C PRO A 76 19.92 1.47 7.46
N GLU A 77 21.14 1.64 6.95
CA GLU A 77 21.41 2.52 5.81
C GLU A 77 20.79 1.97 4.51
N GLU A 78 20.93 0.66 4.28
CA GLU A 78 20.26 -0.01 3.16
C GLU A 78 18.74 0.06 3.27
N ARG A 79 18.19 -0.02 4.50
CA ARG A 79 16.75 0.14 4.74
C ARG A 79 16.27 1.56 4.43
N VAL A 80 17.03 2.59 4.81
CA VAL A 80 16.73 3.99 4.43
C VAL A 80 16.72 4.14 2.91
N ALA A 81 17.70 3.55 2.21
CA ALA A 81 17.73 3.56 0.75
C ALA A 81 16.50 2.86 0.14
N ALA A 82 16.11 1.71 0.69
CA ALA A 82 14.92 0.96 0.27
C ALA A 82 13.62 1.73 0.51
N ILE A 83 13.46 2.37 1.67
CA ILE A 83 12.31 3.26 1.99
C ILE A 83 12.21 4.37 0.95
N ARG A 84 13.32 5.06 0.66
CA ARG A 84 13.36 6.15 -0.32
C ARG A 84 13.01 5.65 -1.73
N ALA A 85 13.42 4.45 -2.09
CA ALA A 85 13.06 3.83 -3.37
C ALA A 85 11.57 3.48 -3.44
N GLY A 86 11.02 2.89 -2.37
CA GLY A 86 9.60 2.56 -2.26
C GLY A 86 8.71 3.80 -2.31
N ILE A 87 9.06 4.87 -1.59
CA ILE A 87 8.33 6.16 -1.67
C ILE A 87 8.24 6.65 -3.11
N ARG A 88 9.31 6.55 -3.90
CA ARG A 88 9.29 6.95 -5.32
C ARG A 88 8.41 6.05 -6.18
N ARG A 89 8.40 4.73 -5.93
CA ARG A 89 7.54 3.77 -6.64
C ARG A 89 6.06 3.96 -6.28
N LEU A 90 5.77 4.41 -5.06
CA LEU A 90 4.42 4.64 -4.55
C LEU A 90 3.89 6.05 -4.86
N ALA A 91 4.76 7.03 -5.16
CA ALA A 91 4.36 8.39 -5.49
C ALA A 91 3.26 8.50 -6.58
N PRO A 92 3.25 7.66 -7.65
CA PRO A 92 2.18 7.69 -8.66
C PRO A 92 0.77 7.33 -8.17
N PHE A 93 0.65 6.72 -6.97
CA PHE A 93 -0.64 6.44 -6.33
C PHE A 93 -1.20 7.65 -5.58
N GLU A 94 -0.44 8.75 -5.48
CA GLU A 94 -0.86 10.03 -4.89
C GLU A 94 -1.44 9.89 -3.47
N PRO A 95 -0.74 9.21 -2.54
CA PRO A 95 -1.12 9.25 -1.13
C PRO A 95 -1.04 10.70 -0.58
N PRO A 96 -1.80 11.04 0.47
CA PRO A 96 -1.86 12.39 1.03
C PRO A 96 -0.53 12.89 1.61
#